data_AF-A0A953YLX5-F1
#
_entry.id   AF-A0A953YLX5-F1
#
_cell.length_a   1.000
_cell.length_b   1.000
_cell.length_c   1.000
_cell.angle_alpha   90.00
_cell.angle_beta   90.00
_cell.angle_gamma   90.00
#
_symmetry.space_group_name_H-M   'P 1'
#
loop_
_entity.id
_entity.type
_entity.pdbx_description
1 polymer ?
#
loop_
_entity_poly.entity_id
_entity_poly.type
_entity_poly.pdbx_seq_one_letter_code
_entity_poly.pdbx_strand_id
1 'polypeptide(L)' 'ETGRILIRKSGTEPLIRVMGEGDDKAKVDAAVNLIVDAVTRTAGAA' A
#
# COMPACT_ATOMS: atom_id res chain seq x y z
N GLU A 1 -14.54 -7.25 -10.65
CA GLU A 1 -13.16 -7.25 -11.18
C GLU A 1 -12.21 -7.76 -10.12
N THR A 2 -11.11 -8.36 -10.56
CA THR A 2 -10.02 -8.84 -9.70
C THR A 2 -8.82 -7.91 -9.83
N GLY A 3 -8.40 -7.29 -8.73
CA GLY A 3 -7.14 -6.53 -8.64
C GLY A 3 -6.13 -7.25 -7.76
N ARG A 4 -4.89 -6.72 -7.67
CA ARG A 4 -3.87 -7.23 -6.76
C ARG A 4 -3.24 -6.12 -5.95
N ILE A 5 -2.83 -6.47 -4.73
CA ILE A 5 -2.03 -5.62 -3.86
C ILE A 5 -0.73 -6.35 -3.55
N LEU A 6 0.39 -5.64 -3.61
CA LEU A 6 1.70 -6.10 -3.16
C LEU A 6 2.17 -5.22 -2.00
N ILE A 7 2.47 -5.86 -0.87
CA ILE A 7 3.08 -5.20 0.30
C ILE A 7 4.43 -5.85 0.55
N ARG A 8 5.48 -5.03 0.67
CA ARG A 8 6.83 -5.51 0.99
C ARG A 8 7.63 -4.45 1.73
N LYS A 9 8.65 -4.89 2.49
CA LYS A 9 9.71 -3.98 2.95
C LYS A 9 10.55 -3.50 1.76
N SER A 10 11.04 -2.26 1.83
CA SER A 10 12.14 -1.83 0.96
C SER A 10 13.43 -2.54 1.36
N GLY A 11 14.27 -2.85 0.37
CA GLY A 11 15.58 -3.49 0.58
C GLY A 11 16.72 -2.50 0.75
N THR A 12 16.49 -1.22 0.44
CA THR A 12 17.51 -0.17 0.40
C THR A 12 17.18 1.03 1.30
N GLU A 13 15.94 1.11 1.78
CA GLU A 13 15.43 2.23 2.57
C GLU A 13 14.59 1.68 3.73
N PRO A 14 14.50 2.38 4.87
CA PRO A 14 13.70 1.97 6.02
C PRO A 14 12.20 2.27 5.79
N LEU A 15 11.63 1.76 4.69
CA LEU A 15 10.26 2.06 4.24
C LEU A 15 9.48 0.77 3.93
N ILE A 16 8.15 0.85 4.10
CA ILE A 16 7.21 -0.17 3.61
C ILE A 16 6.64 0.30 2.27
N ARG A 17 6.66 -0.57 1.26
CA ARG A 17 6.11 -0.29 -0.07
C ARG A 17 4.77 -1.00 -0.23
N VAL A 18 3.76 -0.25 -0.65
CA VAL A 18 2.41 -0.72 -0.99
C VAL A 18 2.16 -0.39 -2.45
N MET A 19 1.80 -1.39 -3.26
CA MET A 19 1.51 -1.23 -4.68
C MET A 19 0.18 -1.91 -5.00
N GLY A 20 -0.62 -1.29 -5.86
CA GLY A 20 -1.88 -1.86 -6.33
C GLY A 20 -1.99 -1.84 -7.85
N GLU A 21 -2.65 -2.85 -8.41
CA GLU A 21 -2.99 -2.95 -9.84
C GLU A 21 -4.47 -3.31 -10.01
N GLY A 22 -5.11 -2.72 -11.02
CA GLY A 22 -6.52 -2.92 -11.37
C GLY A 22 -6.99 -1.92 -12.42
N ASP A 23 -8.14 -2.21 -13.05
CA ASP A 23 -8.67 -1.44 -14.17
C ASP A 23 -9.23 -0.06 -13.75
N ASP A 24 -9.76 0.04 -12.54
CA ASP A 24 -10.29 1.28 -11.96
C ASP A 24 -9.26 1.94 -11.05
N LYS A 25 -8.61 3.00 -11.56
CA LYS A 25 -7.63 3.79 -10.82
C LYS A 25 -8.18 4.31 -9.49
N ALA A 26 -9.42 4.79 -9.45
CA ALA A 26 -9.98 5.38 -8.23
C ALA A 26 -10.14 4.31 -7.13
N LYS A 27 -10.56 3.09 -7.50
CA LYS A 27 -10.62 1.96 -6.58
C LYS A 27 -9.24 1.52 -6.12
N VAL A 28 -8.25 1.47 -7.02
CA VAL A 28 -6.86 1.11 -6.69
C VAL A 28 -6.28 2.13 -5.70
N ASP A 29 -6.40 3.42 -5.99
CA ASP A 29 -5.89 4.50 -5.13
C ASP A 29 -6.55 4.44 -3.73
N ALA A 30 -7.87 4.25 -3.66
CA ALA A 30 -8.59 4.11 -2.40
C ALA A 30 -8.11 2.91 -1.58
N ALA A 31 -7.91 1.75 -2.22
CA ALA A 31 -7.41 0.54 -1.56
C ALA A 31 -5.97 0.71 -1.05
N VAL A 32 -5.09 1.30 -1.86
CA VAL A 32 -3.70 1.58 -1.47
C VAL A 32 -3.66 2.55 -0.28
N ASN A 33 -4.41 3.64 -0.32
CA ASN A 33 -4.45 4.63 0.76
C ASN A 33 -4.94 4.02 2.09
N LEU A 34 -5.99 3.20 2.04
CA LEU A 34 -6.50 2.51 3.23
C LEU A 34 -5.43 1.64 3.90
N ILE A 35 -4.62 0.93 3.10
CA ILE A 35 -3.55 0.08 3.60
C ILE A 35 -2.39 0.91 4.14
N VAL A 36 -2.00 1.99 3.44
CA VAL A 36 -0.98 2.93 3.91
C VAL A 36 -1.35 3.51 5.27
N ASP A 37 -2.61 3.91 5.47
CA ASP A 37 -3.09 4.42 6.75
C ASP A 37 -3.00 3.37 7.86
N ALA A 38 -3.40 2.13 7.57
CA ALA A 38 -3.33 1.03 8.53
C ALA A 38 -1.88 0.68 8.92
N VAL A 39 -0.98 0.65 7.94
CA VAL A 39 0.46 0.45 8.15
C VAL A 39 1.04 1.58 9.00
N THR A 40 0.73 2.83 8.67
CA THR A 40 1.24 4.01 9.39
C THR A 40 0.82 4.01 10.85
N ARG A 41 -0.44 3.67 11.15
CA ARG A 41 -0.92 3.56 12.54
C ARG A 41 -0.21 2.47 13.34
N THR A 42 0.20 1.39 12.69
CA THR A 42 0.75 0.20 13.36
C THR A 42 2.27 0.26 13.48
N ALA A 43 2.96 0.75 12.45
CA ALA A 43 4.42 0.79 12.39
C ALA A 43 5.02 1.83 13.33
N GLY A 44 4.22 2.79 13.81
CA GLY A 44 4.71 3.98 14.50
C GLY A 44 5.44 4.86 13.51
N ALA A 45 4.98 6.09 13.29
CA ALA A 45 5.79 7.07 12.57
C ALA A 45 7.09 7.26 13.37
N ALA A 46 8.21 6.81 12.80
CA ALA A 46 9.55 7.14 13.30
C ALA A 46 9.90 8.58 12.93
#